data_AF-A0A350XQV0-F1
#
_entry.id   AF-A0A350XQV0-F1
#
_cell.length_a   1.000
_cell.length_b   1.000
_cell.length_c   1.000
_cell.angle_alpha   90.00
_cell.angle_beta   90.00
_cell.angle_gamma   90.00
#
_symmetry.space_group_name_H-M   'P 1'
#
loop_
_entity.id
_entity.type
_entity.pdbx_description
1 polymer ?
#
loop_
_entity_poly.entity_id
_entity_poly.type
_entity_poly.pdbx_seq_one_letter_code
_entity_poly.pdbx_strand_id
1 'polypeptide(L)'
;MTVRCALATDSPWFRRVPPGTRLRLPIAHGEGCYVHPGGFAAVAPRAPLLYDENPNGSAGDLAALLDDTGRILGIMPHPERASDRDLG
;
A
#
# COMPACT_ATOMS: atom_id res chain seq x y z
N MET A 1 1.31 4.99 -14.46
CA MET A 1 2.65 4.80 -13.85
C MET A 1 2.63 3.55 -12.98
N THR A 2 3.77 2.92 -12.70
CA THR A 2 3.83 1.72 -11.84
C THR A 2 4.87 1.94 -10.75
N VAL A 3 4.59 1.44 -9.55
CA VAL A 3 5.47 1.54 -8.37
C VAL A 3 5.86 0.15 -7.87
N ARG A 4 6.93 0.09 -7.08
CA ARG A 4 7.26 -1.10 -6.30
C ARG A 4 6.86 -0.88 -4.85
N CYS A 5 6.30 -1.92 -4.24
CA CYS A 5 5.89 -1.91 -2.85
C CYS A 5 6.41 -3.16 -2.12
N ALA A 6 6.69 -2.97 -0.83
CA ALA A 6 7.08 -4.02 0.10
C ALA A 6 5.98 -4.26 1.12
N LEU A 7 5.79 -5.52 1.49
CA LEU A 7 5.00 -5.87 2.68
C LEU A 7 5.78 -5.46 3.93
N ALA A 8 5.10 -4.82 4.89
CA ALA A 8 5.72 -4.32 6.11
C ALA A 8 5.14 -4.96 7.38
N THR A 9 3.86 -5.32 7.38
CA THR A 9 3.21 -6.02 8.50
C THR A 9 2.37 -7.19 7.98
N ASP A 10 2.08 -8.15 8.87
CA ASP A 10 1.18 -9.26 8.53
C ASP A 10 -0.24 -8.74 8.28
N SER A 11 -0.91 -9.31 7.29
CA SER A 11 -2.23 -8.85 6.86
C SER A 11 -3.02 -9.96 6.17
N PRO A 12 -4.32 -10.12 6.51
CA PRO A 12 -5.17 -11.12 5.88
C PRO A 12 -5.32 -10.90 4.37
N TRP A 13 -5.11 -9.67 3.90
CA TRP A 13 -5.22 -9.27 2.50
C TRP A 13 -4.02 -9.73 1.65
N PHE A 14 -2.85 -9.90 2.25
CA PHE A 14 -1.62 -10.29 1.55
C PHE A 14 -1.13 -11.69 1.92
N ARG A 15 -1.94 -12.50 2.62
CA ARG A 15 -1.57 -13.85 3.11
C ARG A 15 -1.02 -14.83 2.08
N ARG A 16 -1.31 -14.61 0.79
CA ARG A 16 -0.85 -15.46 -0.34
C ARG A 16 0.39 -14.91 -1.04
N VAL A 17 0.86 -13.74 -0.63
CA VAL A 17 2.09 -13.14 -1.14
C VAL A 17 3.25 -13.71 -0.31
N PRO A 18 4.23 -14.39 -0.94
CA PRO A 18 5.36 -14.93 -0.20
C PRO A 18 6.15 -13.83 0.52
N PRO A 19 6.66 -14.08 1.74
CA PRO A 19 7.54 -13.15 2.43
C PRO A 19 8.71 -12.69 1.55
N GLY A 20 9.06 -11.40 1.63
CA GLY A 20 10.12 -10.80 0.83
C GLY A 20 9.75 -10.44 -0.61
N THR A 21 8.55 -10.81 -1.09
CA THR A 21 8.09 -10.42 -2.43
C THR A 21 7.94 -8.90 -2.54
N ARG A 22 8.47 -8.32 -3.63
CA ARG A 22 8.18 -6.95 -4.04
C ARG A 22 7.06 -6.93 -5.07
N LEU A 23 5.98 -6.22 -4.76
CA LEU A 23 4.83 -6.09 -5.64
C LEU A 23 5.03 -4.93 -6.59
N ARG A 24 4.77 -5.13 -7.89
CA ARG A 24 4.80 -4.06 -8.90
C ARG A 24 3.35 -3.70 -9.25
N LEU A 25 2.88 -2.55 -8.79
CA LEU A 25 1.46 -2.17 -8.83
C LEU A 25 1.23 -0.85 -9.58
N PRO A 26 0.21 -0.77 -10.46
CA PRO A 26 -0.18 0.48 -11.11
C PRO A 26 -0.66 1.54 -10.12
N ILE A 27 -0.45 2.81 -10.46
CA ILE A 27 -1.01 3.97 -9.76
C ILE A 27 -1.56 4.99 -10.76
N ALA A 28 -2.61 5.70 -10.35
CA ALA A 28 -3.25 6.76 -11.14
C ALA A 28 -3.96 7.78 -10.21
N HIS A 29 -3.19 8.50 -9.40
CA HIS A 29 -3.73 9.50 -8.46
C HIS A 29 -3.01 10.85 -8.59
N GLY A 30 -3.76 11.95 -8.46
CA GLY A 30 -3.22 13.30 -8.25
C GLY A 30 -3.16 13.70 -6.77
N GLU A 31 -3.99 13.06 -5.93
CA GLU A 31 -4.23 13.43 -4.53
C GLU A 31 -3.99 12.25 -3.56
N GLY A 32 -3.00 11.40 -3.88
CA GLY A 32 -2.75 10.16 -3.12
C GLY A 32 -1.96 10.32 -1.82
N CYS A 33 -1.58 11.54 -1.43
CA CYS A 33 -0.77 11.78 -0.23
C CYS A 33 -1.62 11.57 1.03
N TYR A 34 -1.36 10.47 1.76
CA TYR A 34 -2.01 10.21 3.03
C TYR A 34 -1.36 11.03 4.15
N VAL A 35 -2.21 11.69 4.95
CA VAL A 35 -1.81 12.47 6.11
C VAL A 35 -2.67 12.09 7.30
N HIS A 36 -2.02 11.78 8.43
CA HIS A 36 -2.67 11.54 9.71
C HIS A 36 -2.22 12.60 10.74
N PRO A 37 -3.12 13.20 11.55
CA PRO A 37 -2.74 14.24 12.52
C PRO A 37 -1.67 13.80 13.53
N GLY A 38 -1.68 12.52 13.92
CA GLY A 38 -0.68 11.92 14.79
C GLY A 38 0.61 11.46 14.08
N GLY A 39 0.77 11.78 12.79
CA GLY A 39 1.87 11.32 11.96
C GLY A 39 1.85 9.80 11.67
N PHE A 40 2.89 9.32 11.00
CA PHE A 40 3.00 7.91 10.60
C PHE A 40 3.04 6.94 11.79
N ALA A 41 3.65 7.34 12.91
CA ALA A 41 3.76 6.47 14.09
C ALA A 41 2.39 6.00 14.62
N ALA A 42 1.34 6.82 14.47
CA ALA A 42 -0.03 6.47 14.87
C ALA A 42 -0.68 5.37 13.99
N VAL A 43 -0.13 5.12 12.81
CA VAL A 43 -0.69 4.19 11.82
C VAL A 43 0.27 3.07 11.43
N ALA A 44 1.56 3.18 11.74
CA ALA A 44 2.60 2.24 11.34
C ALA A 44 2.29 0.75 11.65
N PRO A 45 1.72 0.38 12.81
CA PRO A 45 1.37 -1.02 13.09
C PRO A 45 0.31 -1.61 12.14
N ARG A 46 -0.48 -0.74 11.50
CA ARG A 46 -1.57 -1.08 10.58
C ARG A 46 -1.22 -0.80 9.12
N ALA A 47 0.05 -0.58 8.80
CA ALA A 47 0.53 -0.27 7.46
C ALA A 47 1.07 -1.54 6.76
N PRO A 48 0.23 -2.37 6.11
CA PRO A 48 0.66 -3.64 5.54
C PRO A 48 1.53 -3.48 4.30
N LEU A 49 1.49 -2.33 3.63
CA LEU A 49 2.17 -2.10 2.36
C LEU A 49 2.79 -0.71 2.32
N LEU A 50 4.08 -0.66 2.00
CA LEU A 50 4.86 0.56 1.86
C LEU A 50 5.45 0.65 0.45
N TYR A 51 5.58 1.86 -0.07
CA TYR A 51 6.31 2.13 -1.30
C TYR A 51 7.82 1.93 -1.08
N ASP A 52 8.51 1.31 -2.04
CA ASP A 52 9.97 1.36 -2.08
C ASP A 52 10.46 2.76 -2.47
N GLU A 53 9.72 3.42 -3.37
CA GLU A 53 9.98 4.78 -3.86
C GLU A 53 8.67 5.57 -3.79
N ASN A 54 8.59 6.51 -2.85
CA ASN A 54 7.36 7.20 -2.49
C ASN A 54 6.92 8.20 -3.57
N PRO A 55 5.82 7.94 -4.30
CA PRO A 55 5.43 8.76 -5.45
C PRO A 55 4.59 9.97 -5.08
N ASN A 56 4.07 10.02 -3.85
CA ASN A 56 3.01 10.96 -3.46
C ASN A 56 3.30 11.73 -2.16
N GLY A 57 4.43 11.46 -1.50
CA GLY A 57 4.84 12.16 -0.29
C GLY A 57 4.17 11.68 1.00
N SER A 58 3.48 10.53 0.97
CA SER A 58 2.82 9.99 2.17
C SER A 58 3.83 9.69 3.26
N ALA A 59 3.53 10.04 4.51
CA ALA A 59 4.46 9.81 5.62
C ALA A 59 4.75 8.31 5.83
N GLY A 60 6.02 7.96 6.05
CA GLY A 60 6.46 6.57 6.23
C GLY A 60 6.29 5.70 4.99
N ASP A 61 6.23 6.31 3.80
CA ASP A 61 6.08 5.63 2.52
C ASP A 61 4.79 4.80 2.41
N LEU A 62 3.75 5.19 3.15
CA LEU A 62 2.51 4.45 3.26
C LEU A 62 1.82 4.29 1.90
N ALA A 63 1.62 3.04 1.47
CA ALA A 63 0.86 2.70 0.26
C ALA A 63 -0.52 2.11 0.57
N ALA A 64 -0.66 1.44 1.72
CA ALA A 64 -1.93 0.88 2.19
C ALA A 64 -2.04 0.93 3.72
N LEU A 65 -3.26 1.07 4.23
CA LEU A 65 -3.60 1.16 5.65
C LEU A 65 -4.78 0.24 5.96
N LEU A 66 -4.69 -0.45 7.09
CA LEU A 66 -5.77 -1.24 7.67
C LEU A 66 -6.56 -0.43 8.71
N ASP A 67 -7.82 -0.78 8.90
CA ASP A 67 -8.55 -0.40 10.10
C ASP A 67 -8.04 -1.15 11.34
N ASP A 68 -8.54 -0.79 12.52
CA ASP A 68 -8.13 -1.41 13.78
C ASP A 68 -8.48 -2.90 13.86
N THR A 69 -9.45 -3.37 13.08
CA THR A 69 -9.82 -4.79 13.03
C THR A 69 -9.04 -5.59 12.00
N GLY A 70 -8.28 -4.94 11.11
CA GLY A 70 -7.58 -5.56 9.99
C GLY A 70 -8.49 -6.04 8.85
N ARG A 71 -9.80 -5.78 8.93
CA ARG A 71 -10.80 -6.26 7.96
C ARG A 71 -10.99 -5.31 6.80
N ILE A 72 -10.70 -4.02 6.97
CA ILE A 72 -10.86 -3.00 5.93
C ILE A 72 -9.46 -2.59 5.49
N LEU A 73 -9.23 -2.63 4.17
CA LEU A 73 -7.99 -2.19 3.54
C LEU A 73 -8.27 -0.94 2.69
N GLY A 74 -7.63 0.17 3.03
CA GLY A 74 -7.45 1.28 2.11
C GLY A 74 -6.11 1.13 1.40
N ILE A 75 -6.09 1.20 0.07
CA ILE A 75 -4.87 1.08 -0.74
C ILE A 75 -4.89 2.11 -1.86
N MET A 76 -3.75 2.76 -2.10
CA MET A 76 -3.59 3.72 -3.20
C MET A 76 -3.15 3.06 -4.52
N PRO A 77 -2.25 2.06 -4.51
CA PRO A 77 -2.05 1.22 -5.68
C PRO A 77 -3.32 0.50 -6.14
N HIS A 78 -3.38 0.23 -7.45
CA HIS A 78 -4.50 -0.43 -8.13
C HIS A 78 -4.14 -1.89 -8.47
N PRO A 79 -4.21 -2.85 -7.52
CA PRO A 79 -3.89 -4.25 -7.76
C PRO A 79 -4.83 -4.92 -8.77
N GLU A 80 -6.06 -4.40 -8.93
CA GLU A 80 -7.02 -4.86 -9.93
C GLU A 80 -6.50 -4.67 -11.36
N ARG A 81 -5.75 -3.58 -11.61
CA ARG A 81 -5.11 -3.31 -12.91
C ARG A 81 -3.88 -4.18 -13.16
N ALA A 82 -3.31 -4.78 -12.11
CA ALA A 82 -2.21 -5.74 -12.23
C ALA A 82 -2.71 -7.19 -12.39
N SER A 83 -4.00 -7.44 -12.19
CA SER A 83 -4.58 -8.78 -12.16
C SER A 83 -4.95 -9.30 -13.55
N ASP A 84 -5.12 -8.40 -14.52
CA ASP A 84 -5.39 -8.73 -15.92
C ASP A 84 -4.38 -8.02 -16.82
N ARG A 85 -3.86 -8.72 -17.82
CA ARG A 85 -2.88 -8.17 -18.76
C ARG A 85 -3.46 -7.03 -19.60
N ASP A 86 -4.78 -7.02 -19.81
CA ASP A 86 -5.45 -6.01 -20.63
C ASP A 86 -5.87 -4.76 -19.82
N LEU A 87 -5.81 -4.81 -18.48
CA LEU A 87 -6.18 -3.70 -17.58
C LEU A 87 -4.97 -2.90 -17.06
N GLY A 88 -3.75 -3.31 -17.44
CA GLY A 88 -2.47 -2.82 -16.90
C GLY A 88 -1.81 -1.71 -17.69
#